data_AF-K3X0Q1-F1
#
_entry.id   AF-K3X0Q1-F1
#
_cell.length_a   1.000
_cell.length_b   1.000
_cell.length_c   1.000
_cell.angle_alpha   90.00
_cell.angle_beta   90.00
_cell.angle_gamma   90.00
#
_symmetry.space_group_name_H-M   'P 1'
#
loop_
_entity.id
_entity.type
_entity.pdbx_description
1 polymer ?
#
loop_
_entity_poly.entity_id
_entity_poly.type
_entity_poly.pdbx_seq_one_letter_code
_entity_poly.pdbx_strand_id
1 'polypeptide(L)'
;MASLSASSSSSRVSASLDAMNDTSDVSSGEIQVPMIAPKSVSTNIGDSCTWYQGNRCYLPRDCYDCINVNIARDSCAVDPNGMCVSMSTYQRYASQQDAPNPDFYGFFPSANFTYCSLSDATCRQCKERWRQQYWNSGVVNQDACVGAGGCICVSMCERPNRINSIVSRQCSYIGALGSPSNAIKGAYIAVGLVGFFLLGLIVFRMWAKSRRDRVTRSA
;
A
#
# COMPACT_ATOMS: atom_id res chain seq x y z
N MET A 1 -9.20 -46.43 55.67
CA MET A 1 -10.49 -46.06 56.30
C MET A 1 -10.38 -44.65 56.81
N ALA A 2 -11.37 -43.82 56.49
CA ALA A 2 -11.33 -42.36 56.43
C ALA A 2 -11.63 -41.64 57.75
N SER A 3 -11.21 -40.37 57.85
CA SER A 3 -11.91 -39.19 58.45
C SER A 3 -10.99 -37.96 58.24
N LEU A 4 -11.28 -36.99 57.34
CA LEU A 4 -12.13 -35.78 57.48
C LEU A 4 -11.61 -34.84 58.61
N SER A 5 -11.34 -33.53 58.47
CA SER A 5 -12.03 -32.47 57.72
C SER A 5 -11.16 -31.19 57.60
N ALA A 6 -11.45 -30.34 56.60
CA ALA A 6 -10.94 -28.97 56.46
C ALA A 6 -11.87 -27.94 57.15
N SER A 7 -11.35 -26.78 57.56
CA SER A 7 -12.10 -25.51 57.67
C SER A 7 -11.14 -24.31 57.86
N SER A 8 -11.42 -23.24 57.12
CA SER A 8 -10.65 -22.00 57.03
C SER A 8 -11.08 -20.92 58.04
N SER A 9 -10.15 -19.95 58.21
CA SER A 9 -10.40 -18.50 58.31
C SER A 9 -10.44 -17.80 59.69
N SER A 10 -9.48 -16.87 59.82
CA SER A 10 -9.65 -15.45 60.21
C SER A 10 -9.62 -15.04 61.70
N SER A 11 -8.53 -14.37 62.13
CA SER A 11 -8.40 -12.89 62.23
C SER A 11 -7.56 -12.39 63.44
N ARG A 12 -6.93 -11.22 63.23
CA ARG A 12 -6.55 -10.13 64.20
C ARG A 12 -5.23 -10.24 64.97
N VAL A 13 -4.32 -9.29 64.70
CA VAL A 13 -3.66 -8.31 65.63
C VAL A 13 -3.09 -7.18 64.71
N SER A 14 -3.61 -5.94 64.71
CA SER A 14 -3.09 -4.69 65.37
C SER A 14 -1.57 -4.44 65.17
N ALA A 15 -0.99 -3.25 64.93
CA ALA A 15 -1.40 -1.86 64.76
C ALA A 15 -0.20 -1.03 64.19
N SER A 16 -0.51 0.14 63.63
CA SER A 16 0.26 1.41 63.59
C SER A 16 1.71 1.52 63.06
N LEU A 17 1.81 2.31 61.97
CA LEU A 17 2.71 3.44 61.68
C LEU A 17 4.23 3.27 61.90
N ASP A 18 5.00 3.43 60.81
CA ASP A 18 6.09 4.40 60.78
C ASP A 18 6.31 4.93 59.35
N ALA A 19 6.45 6.25 59.25
CA ALA A 19 6.66 6.99 58.03
C ALA A 19 8.12 6.91 57.59
N MET A 20 8.36 6.57 56.33
CA MET A 20 9.58 6.98 55.62
C MET A 20 9.20 7.53 54.24
N ASN A 21 9.37 8.84 54.15
CA ASN A 21 9.32 9.65 52.95
C ASN A 21 10.50 9.26 52.04
N ASP A 22 10.20 8.59 50.93
CA ASP A 22 11.13 8.52 49.81
C ASP A 22 10.38 8.87 48.52
N THR A 23 10.62 10.09 48.08
CA THR A 23 10.07 10.70 46.87
C THR A 23 10.79 10.11 45.67
N SER A 24 10.40 8.91 45.27
CA SER A 24 10.74 8.36 43.95
C SER A 24 9.62 8.71 42.98
N ASP A 25 9.85 9.75 42.19
CA ASP A 25 9.08 10.13 41.01
C ASP A 25 9.03 8.93 40.04
N VAL A 26 8.03 8.08 40.21
CA VAL A 26 7.67 7.09 39.21
C VAL A 26 6.98 7.85 38.09
N SER A 27 7.79 8.33 37.14
CA SER A 27 7.35 8.80 35.83
C SER A 27 6.50 7.68 35.21
N SER A 28 5.20 7.77 35.41
CA SER A 28 4.22 6.94 34.73
C SER A 28 4.33 7.28 33.25
N GLY A 29 5.08 6.44 32.52
CA GLY A 29 5.06 6.44 31.07
C GLY A 29 3.64 6.14 30.63
N GLU A 30 2.91 7.19 30.32
CA GLU A 30 1.61 7.11 29.69
C GLU A 30 1.77 6.29 28.42
N ILE A 31 1.16 5.11 28.37
CA ILE A 31 1.00 4.37 27.13
C ILE A 31 0.16 5.28 26.25
N GLN A 32 0.80 6.03 25.34
CA GLN A 32 0.09 6.86 24.39
C GLN A 32 -0.69 5.94 23.46
N VAL A 33 -1.95 5.70 23.81
CA VAL A 33 -2.91 5.08 22.91
C VAL A 33 -3.01 6.00 21.70
N PRO A 34 -2.79 5.50 20.47
CA PRO A 34 -2.79 6.34 19.29
C PRO A 34 -4.13 7.07 19.16
N MET A 35 -4.07 8.40 19.19
CA MET A 35 -5.27 9.22 19.07
C MET A 35 -5.68 9.24 17.60
N ILE A 36 -6.83 8.63 17.30
CA ILE A 36 -7.45 8.75 15.98
C ILE A 36 -7.96 10.20 15.85
N ALA A 37 -7.28 11.00 15.03
CA ALA A 37 -7.63 12.39 14.80
C ALA A 37 -8.89 12.48 13.92
N PRO A 38 -9.71 13.53 14.09
CA PRO A 38 -10.83 13.80 13.21
C PRO A 38 -10.41 13.85 11.74
N LYS A 39 -11.17 13.18 10.89
CA LYS A 39 -10.91 13.09 9.44
C LYS A 39 -11.62 14.23 8.72
N SER A 40 -10.94 14.85 7.76
CA SER A 40 -11.62 15.72 6.81
C SER A 40 -12.38 14.87 5.78
N VAL A 41 -13.30 15.47 5.03
CA VAL A 41 -14.03 14.79 3.96
C VAL A 41 -13.62 15.37 2.62
N SER A 42 -13.32 14.52 1.65
CA SER A 42 -13.03 14.98 0.29
C SER A 42 -14.24 15.73 -0.29
N THR A 43 -13.98 16.89 -0.85
CA THR A 43 -14.97 17.71 -1.55
C THR A 43 -15.16 17.28 -3.01
N ASN A 44 -14.30 16.38 -3.53
CA ASN A 44 -14.37 15.92 -4.90
C ASN A 44 -15.12 14.59 -4.99
N ILE A 45 -16.27 14.59 -5.67
CA ILE A 45 -17.14 13.41 -5.81
C ILE A 45 -16.49 12.31 -6.69
N GLY A 46 -15.52 12.66 -7.53
CA GLY A 46 -14.78 11.71 -8.35
C GLY A 46 -13.70 10.94 -7.60
N ASP A 47 -13.39 11.31 -6.36
CA ASP A 47 -12.37 10.61 -5.58
C ASP A 47 -12.80 9.18 -5.24
N SER A 48 -11.84 8.28 -5.35
CA SER A 48 -11.91 6.91 -4.83
C SER A 48 -10.74 6.70 -3.88
N CYS A 49 -10.77 5.60 -3.11
CA CYS A 49 -9.64 5.32 -2.22
C CYS A 49 -8.33 5.27 -3.00
N THR A 50 -8.31 4.66 -4.19
CA THR A 50 -7.08 4.51 -4.95
C THR A 50 -6.71 5.73 -5.79
N TRP A 51 -7.67 6.52 -6.27
CA TRP A 51 -7.43 7.56 -7.29
C TRP A 51 -8.12 8.89 -6.94
N TYR A 52 -7.43 10.01 -7.18
CA TYR A 52 -8.03 11.34 -7.12
C TYR A 52 -8.84 11.68 -8.38
N GLN A 53 -9.91 12.45 -8.22
CA GLN A 53 -10.65 13.13 -9.29
C GLN A 53 -11.12 12.22 -10.43
N GLY A 54 -11.42 10.96 -10.14
CA GLY A 54 -11.79 9.96 -11.16
C GLY A 54 -10.65 9.57 -12.11
N ASN A 55 -9.43 10.10 -11.90
CA ASN A 55 -8.25 9.86 -12.72
C ASN A 55 -7.66 8.47 -12.43
N ARG A 56 -8.37 7.45 -12.93
CA ARG A 56 -7.88 6.08 -12.94
C ARG A 56 -6.51 6.06 -13.60
N CYS A 57 -5.53 5.49 -12.90
CA CYS A 57 -4.21 5.13 -13.41
C CYS A 57 -3.10 6.16 -13.47
N TYR A 58 -3.35 7.45 -13.26
CA TYR A 58 -2.26 8.44 -13.36
C TYR A 58 -2.03 9.23 -12.09
N LEU A 59 -3.03 9.27 -11.21
CA LEU A 59 -2.97 10.08 -9.99
C LEU A 59 -3.43 9.26 -8.79
N PRO A 60 -2.59 8.32 -8.31
CA PRO A 60 -2.95 7.52 -7.14
C PRO A 60 -3.02 8.40 -5.90
N ARG A 61 -3.97 8.07 -5.01
CA ARG A 61 -4.13 8.76 -3.73
C ARG A 61 -2.89 8.59 -2.87
N ASP A 62 -2.42 9.65 -2.24
CA ASP A 62 -1.29 9.53 -1.33
C ASP A 62 -1.71 8.86 -0.01
N CYS A 63 -0.74 8.42 0.79
CA CYS A 63 -1.05 7.75 2.05
C CYS A 63 -1.57 8.71 3.14
N TYR A 64 -1.19 9.99 3.08
CA TYR A 64 -1.64 10.97 4.04
C TYR A 64 -3.15 11.17 3.90
N ASP A 65 -3.61 11.43 2.68
CA ASP A 65 -5.02 11.59 2.34
C ASP A 65 -5.79 10.28 2.39
N CYS A 66 -5.15 9.14 2.16
CA CYS A 66 -5.78 7.83 2.34
C CYS A 66 -6.27 7.64 3.78
N ILE A 67 -5.48 8.08 4.75
CA ILE A 67 -5.73 7.86 6.18
C ILE A 67 -6.48 9.04 6.80
N ASN A 68 -6.19 10.28 6.39
CA ASN A 68 -6.68 11.48 7.04
C ASN A 68 -7.90 12.11 6.37
N VAL A 69 -8.20 11.74 5.11
CA VAL A 69 -9.31 12.31 4.35
C VAL A 69 -10.29 11.19 3.97
N ASN A 70 -11.48 11.22 4.56
CA ASN A 70 -12.57 10.31 4.22
C ASN A 70 -13.13 10.64 2.83
N ILE A 71 -13.62 9.61 2.15
CA ILE A 71 -14.43 9.76 0.95
C ILE A 71 -15.88 9.68 1.40
N ALA A 72 -16.78 10.46 0.79
CA ALA A 72 -18.10 10.80 1.33
C ALA A 72 -18.84 9.70 2.12
N ARG A 73 -18.82 8.44 1.66
CA ARG A 73 -19.44 7.29 2.37
C ARG A 73 -18.50 6.10 2.55
N ASP A 74 -17.21 6.28 2.36
CA ASP A 74 -16.25 5.18 2.37
C ASP A 74 -15.01 5.53 3.19
N SER A 75 -14.49 4.53 3.88
CA SER A 75 -13.19 4.58 4.52
C SER A 75 -12.18 3.84 3.64
N CYS A 76 -10.91 4.18 3.81
CA CYS A 76 -9.84 3.60 3.02
C CYS A 76 -8.79 2.95 3.91
N ALA A 77 -7.95 2.11 3.32
CA ALA A 77 -6.79 1.54 3.99
C ALA A 77 -5.56 1.69 3.10
N VAL A 78 -4.39 1.90 3.70
CA VAL A 78 -3.11 1.73 3.01
C VAL A 78 -2.77 0.25 3.00
N ASP A 79 -2.45 -0.30 1.83
CA ASP A 79 -1.98 -1.68 1.69
C ASP A 79 -0.47 -1.82 1.99
N PRO A 80 0.05 -3.05 2.09
CA PRO A 80 1.47 -3.30 2.37
C PRO A 80 2.41 -2.85 1.25
N ASN A 81 1.89 -2.33 0.14
CA ASN A 81 2.64 -1.75 -0.96
C ASN A 81 2.50 -0.22 -1.02
N GLY A 82 1.92 0.42 0.00
CA GLY A 82 1.73 1.87 0.05
C GLY A 82 0.65 2.39 -0.91
N MET A 83 -0.25 1.53 -1.38
CA MET A 83 -1.40 1.90 -2.21
C MET A 83 -2.63 2.09 -1.32
N CYS A 84 -3.40 3.14 -1.59
CA CYS A 84 -4.68 3.32 -0.92
C CYS A 84 -5.75 2.45 -1.58
N VAL A 85 -6.47 1.65 -0.80
CA VAL A 85 -7.46 0.68 -1.27
C VAL A 85 -8.78 0.84 -0.50
N SER A 86 -9.86 0.34 -1.09
CA SER A 86 -11.17 0.29 -0.43
C SER A 86 -11.18 -0.69 0.75
N MET A 87 -12.09 -0.47 1.71
CA MET A 87 -12.28 -1.42 2.80
C MET A 87 -12.69 -2.82 2.34
N SER A 88 -13.39 -2.95 1.22
CA SER A 88 -13.72 -4.26 0.64
C SER A 88 -12.47 -5.04 0.21
N THR A 89 -11.45 -4.35 -0.31
CA THR A 89 -10.17 -4.95 -0.67
C THR A 89 -9.42 -5.38 0.59
N TYR A 90 -9.35 -4.50 1.59
CA TYR A 90 -8.78 -4.80 2.91
C TYR A 90 -9.45 -6.01 3.57
N GLN A 91 -10.79 -6.06 3.61
CA GLN A 91 -11.55 -7.17 4.19
C GLN A 91 -11.27 -8.50 3.48
N ARG A 92 -11.16 -8.48 2.15
CA ARG A 92 -10.80 -9.66 1.37
C ARG A 92 -9.42 -10.20 1.80
N TYR A 93 -8.43 -9.33 1.95
CA TYR A 93 -7.11 -9.75 2.43
C TYR A 93 -7.16 -10.25 3.89
N ALA A 94 -7.85 -9.53 4.77
CA ALA A 94 -8.01 -9.92 6.17
C ALA A 94 -8.67 -11.31 6.32
N SER A 95 -9.70 -11.58 5.51
CA SER A 95 -10.41 -12.87 5.52
C SER A 95 -9.61 -14.05 4.95
N GLN A 96 -8.65 -13.79 4.06
CA GLN A 96 -7.85 -14.85 3.44
C GLN A 96 -6.72 -15.37 4.35
N GLN A 97 -6.33 -14.61 5.36
CA GLN A 97 -5.17 -14.94 6.18
C GLN A 97 -5.50 -15.53 7.55
N ASP A 98 -6.78 -15.80 7.85
CA ASP A 98 -7.25 -16.18 9.22
C ASP A 98 -6.63 -15.29 10.30
N ALA A 99 -6.31 -14.04 9.93
CA ALA A 99 -5.50 -13.14 10.72
C ALA A 99 -6.39 -12.48 11.76
N PRO A 100 -6.20 -12.74 13.07
CA PRO A 100 -6.98 -12.07 14.11
C PRO A 100 -6.74 -10.55 14.13
N ASN A 101 -5.72 -10.06 13.41
CA ASN A 101 -5.41 -8.65 13.32
C ASN A 101 -4.70 -8.27 11.99
N PRO A 102 -5.43 -7.79 10.96
CA PRO A 102 -4.85 -7.39 9.66
C PRO A 102 -3.93 -6.16 9.73
N ASP A 103 -3.98 -5.39 10.83
CA ASP A 103 -3.02 -4.31 11.11
C ASP A 103 -1.57 -4.83 11.20
N PHE A 104 -1.37 -6.13 11.45
CA PHE A 104 -0.04 -6.76 11.58
C PHE A 104 0.65 -7.04 10.24
N TYR A 105 -0.07 -7.03 9.11
CA TYR A 105 0.48 -7.35 7.79
C TYR A 105 0.88 -6.11 6.98
N GLY A 106 0.97 -4.94 7.63
CA GLY A 106 1.29 -3.69 6.96
C GLY A 106 0.08 -3.04 6.26
N PHE A 107 -1.14 -3.41 6.66
CA PHE A 107 -2.33 -2.63 6.34
C PHE A 107 -2.57 -1.57 7.40
N PHE A 108 -3.00 -0.39 6.97
CA PHE A 108 -3.34 0.71 7.87
C PHE A 108 -4.73 1.23 7.49
N PRO A 109 -5.81 0.74 8.10
CA PRO A 109 -7.15 1.28 7.90
C PRO A 109 -7.28 2.68 8.51
N SER A 110 -7.86 3.61 7.75
CA SER A 110 -8.13 5.00 8.18
C SER A 110 -8.94 5.11 9.47
N ALA A 111 -9.74 4.09 9.80
CA ALA A 111 -10.53 4.03 11.02
C ALA A 111 -9.68 3.88 12.30
N ASN A 112 -8.49 3.27 12.20
CA ASN A 112 -7.66 2.94 13.38
C ASN A 112 -6.43 3.85 13.51
N PHE A 113 -6.07 4.58 12.45
CA PHE A 113 -4.80 5.29 12.37
C PHE A 113 -4.97 6.75 11.96
N THR A 114 -4.03 7.59 12.40
CA THR A 114 -3.85 8.97 11.91
C THR A 114 -2.52 9.05 11.21
N TYR A 115 -2.44 9.61 10.01
CA TYR A 115 -1.14 9.81 9.35
C TYR A 115 -0.48 11.10 9.84
N CYS A 116 0.80 11.06 10.16
CA CYS A 116 1.51 12.21 10.70
C CYS A 116 1.61 13.36 9.68
N SER A 117 1.53 14.58 10.19
CA SER A 117 1.88 15.80 9.43
C SER A 117 3.31 15.70 8.90
N LEU A 118 3.59 16.37 7.78
CA LEU A 118 4.94 16.52 7.23
C LEU A 118 5.92 17.20 8.20
N SER A 119 5.41 17.96 9.17
CA SER A 119 6.19 18.65 10.20
C SER A 119 6.56 17.78 11.40
N ASP A 120 6.03 16.55 11.50
CA ASP A 120 6.35 15.65 12.61
C ASP A 120 7.84 15.25 12.59
N ALA A 121 8.55 15.54 13.69
CA ALA A 121 9.99 15.37 13.76
C ALA A 121 10.42 13.90 13.69
N THR A 122 9.68 13.02 14.37
CA THR A 122 9.98 11.58 14.41
C THR A 122 9.75 10.95 13.05
N CYS A 123 8.63 11.25 12.41
CA CYS A 123 8.34 10.77 11.07
C CYS A 123 9.30 11.32 10.02
N ARG A 124 9.75 12.57 10.13
CA ARG A 124 10.81 13.10 9.24
C ARG A 124 12.10 12.28 9.34
N GLN A 125 12.53 11.92 10.55
CA GLN A 125 13.74 11.10 10.75
C GLN A 125 13.56 9.69 10.17
N CYS A 126 12.42 9.05 10.44
CA CYS A 126 12.09 7.73 9.88
C CYS A 126 12.06 7.74 8.35
N LYS A 127 11.42 8.75 7.75
CA LYS A 127 11.37 8.95 6.29
C LYS A 127 12.75 9.13 5.67
N GLU A 128 13.62 9.90 6.31
CA GLU A 128 14.99 10.09 5.84
C GLU A 128 15.78 8.78 5.88
N ARG A 129 15.69 8.03 6.98
CA ARG A 129 16.31 6.70 7.11
C ARG A 129 15.86 5.74 6.03
N TRP A 130 14.55 5.64 5.76
CA TRP A 130 14.03 4.74 4.72
C TRP A 130 14.45 5.17 3.32
N ARG A 131 14.50 6.48 3.03
CA ARG A 131 15.02 7.00 1.75
C ARG A 131 16.50 6.67 1.57
N GLN A 132 17.31 6.79 2.62
CA GLN A 132 18.72 6.38 2.60
C GLN A 132 18.86 4.87 2.38
N GLN A 133 18.07 4.04 3.05
CA GLN A 133 18.04 2.59 2.82
C GLN A 133 17.71 2.26 1.35
N TYR A 134 16.73 2.96 0.77
CA TYR A 134 16.37 2.80 -0.63
C TYR A 134 17.51 3.19 -1.57
N TRP A 135 18.19 4.32 -1.32
CA TRP A 135 19.32 4.73 -2.17
C TRP A 135 20.51 3.78 -2.09
N ASN A 136 20.73 3.14 -0.93
CA ASN A 136 21.83 2.22 -0.73
C ASN A 136 21.55 0.81 -1.28
N SER A 137 20.31 0.33 -1.16
CA SER A 137 19.98 -1.08 -1.46
C SER A 137 18.94 -1.28 -2.56
N GLY A 138 18.25 -0.22 -2.99
CA GLY A 138 17.09 -0.30 -3.89
C GLY A 138 15.83 -0.87 -3.23
N VAL A 139 15.88 -1.26 -1.96
CA VAL A 139 14.80 -1.91 -1.22
C VAL A 139 14.49 -1.14 0.06
N VAL A 140 13.20 -1.11 0.42
CA VAL A 140 12.73 -0.62 1.73
C VAL A 140 11.92 -1.75 2.34
N ASN A 141 12.20 -2.10 3.59
CA ASN A 141 11.40 -3.07 4.32
C ASN A 141 10.06 -2.46 4.74
N GLN A 142 9.02 -3.28 4.84
CA GLN A 142 7.75 -2.85 5.39
C GLN A 142 7.96 -2.48 6.86
N ASP A 143 7.74 -1.21 7.18
CA ASP A 143 8.02 -0.63 8.48
C ASP A 143 7.08 0.56 8.70
N ALA A 144 6.79 0.86 9.96
CA ALA A 144 5.98 2.00 10.36
C ALA A 144 6.61 2.67 11.58
N CYS A 145 6.46 3.98 11.64
CA CYS A 145 7.04 4.81 12.67
C CYS A 145 5.92 5.64 13.31
N VAL A 146 5.94 5.71 14.64
CA VAL A 146 4.91 6.41 15.42
C VAL A 146 5.46 7.79 15.80
N GLY A 147 4.79 8.84 15.34
CA GLY A 147 5.11 10.23 15.62
C GLY A 147 4.42 10.76 16.87
N ALA A 148 4.45 12.08 17.04
CA ALA A 148 3.82 12.73 18.18
C ALA A 148 2.29 12.51 18.17
N GLY A 149 1.72 12.23 19.35
CA GLY A 149 0.28 11.98 19.49
C GLY A 149 -0.19 10.65 18.90
N GLY A 150 0.74 9.73 18.61
CA GLY A 150 0.43 8.40 18.11
C GLY A 150 0.02 8.35 16.63
N CYS A 151 0.29 9.40 15.86
CA CYS A 151 0.16 9.34 14.40
C CYS A 151 1.21 8.39 13.81
N ILE A 152 0.99 7.91 12.59
CA ILE A 152 1.90 7.00 11.88
C ILE A 152 2.46 7.62 10.61
N CYS A 153 3.65 7.16 10.23
CA CYS A 153 4.13 7.19 8.85
C CYS A 153 4.64 5.80 8.48
N VAL A 154 4.55 5.47 7.20
CA VAL A 154 4.76 4.10 6.71
C VAL A 154 5.82 4.12 5.64
N SER A 155 6.81 3.23 5.74
CA SER A 155 7.96 3.18 4.83
C SER A 155 7.56 3.01 3.37
N MET A 156 6.55 2.17 3.11
CA MET A 156 6.03 1.88 1.77
C MET A 156 5.42 3.11 1.08
N CYS A 157 4.92 4.07 1.86
CA CYS A 157 4.35 5.33 1.38
C CYS A 157 5.41 6.34 0.92
N GLU A 158 6.64 6.16 1.38
CA GLU A 158 7.74 7.13 1.29
C GLU A 158 8.81 6.68 0.28
N ARG A 159 8.55 5.55 -0.41
CA ARG A 159 9.44 5.01 -1.43
C ARG A 159 9.45 5.93 -2.67
N PRO A 160 10.63 6.33 -3.18
CA PRO A 160 10.73 7.24 -4.33
C PRO A 160 9.98 6.79 -5.59
N ASN A 161 9.90 5.48 -5.85
CA ASN A 161 9.21 4.92 -7.02
C ASN A 161 7.77 4.47 -6.73
N ARG A 162 7.18 4.89 -5.60
CA ARG A 162 5.84 4.45 -5.16
C ARG A 162 4.77 4.65 -6.25
N ILE A 163 4.63 5.86 -6.79
CA ILE A 163 3.61 6.16 -7.80
C ILE A 163 3.77 5.25 -9.01
N ASN A 164 4.98 5.17 -9.57
CA ASN A 164 5.28 4.30 -10.71
C ASN A 164 4.96 2.82 -10.40
N SER A 165 5.23 2.35 -9.18
CA SER A 165 4.92 0.98 -8.77
C SER A 165 3.42 0.71 -8.59
N ILE A 166 2.63 1.73 -8.24
CA ILE A 166 1.17 1.61 -8.14
C ILE A 166 0.59 1.58 -9.55
N VAL A 167 1.00 2.52 -10.40
CA VAL A 167 0.57 2.61 -11.79
C VAL A 167 0.92 1.33 -12.54
N SER A 168 2.15 0.84 -12.48
CA SER A 168 2.55 -0.37 -13.21
C SER A 168 1.79 -1.63 -12.79
N ARG A 169 1.35 -1.72 -11.52
CA ARG A 169 0.58 -2.86 -11.00
C ARG A 169 -0.90 -2.77 -11.33
N GLN A 170 -1.49 -1.58 -11.22
CA GLN A 170 -2.93 -1.39 -11.38
C GLN A 170 -3.33 -1.08 -12.82
N CYS A 171 -2.37 -0.63 -13.63
CA CYS A 171 -2.63 -0.04 -14.92
C CYS A 171 -1.82 -0.79 -15.96
N SER A 172 -2.53 -1.55 -16.77
CA SER A 172 -2.00 -1.99 -18.04
C SER A 172 -1.63 -0.76 -18.86
N TYR A 173 -0.41 -0.69 -19.37
CA TYR A 173 0.02 0.37 -20.31
C TYR A 173 -0.88 0.44 -21.57
N ILE A 174 -1.62 -0.65 -21.84
CA ILE A 174 -2.61 -0.79 -22.90
C ILE A 174 -3.99 -0.24 -22.50
N GLY A 175 -4.25 0.02 -21.22
CA GLY A 175 -5.54 0.47 -20.68
C GLY A 175 -5.82 1.98 -20.81
N ALA A 176 -4.86 2.77 -21.31
CA ALA A 176 -5.09 4.15 -21.74
C ALA A 176 -6.00 4.24 -22.98
N LEU A 177 -6.14 3.12 -23.70
CA LEU A 177 -7.20 2.85 -24.66
C LEU A 177 -8.05 1.79 -23.97
N GLY A 178 -9.35 2.03 -23.72
CA GLY A 178 -10.18 1.09 -22.97
C GLY A 178 -10.04 -0.38 -23.42
N SER A 179 -10.28 -1.32 -22.50
CA SER A 179 -10.22 -2.78 -22.74
C SER A 179 -10.63 -3.13 -24.18
N PRO A 180 -9.72 -3.64 -25.02
CA PRO A 180 -10.06 -3.88 -26.41
C PRO A 180 -11.17 -4.92 -26.47
N SER A 181 -12.33 -4.49 -26.98
CA SER A 181 -13.41 -5.40 -27.36
C SER A 181 -12.83 -6.49 -28.27
N ASN A 182 -13.48 -7.65 -28.36
CA ASN A 182 -13.02 -8.75 -29.22
C ASN A 182 -12.80 -8.31 -30.69
N ALA A 183 -13.45 -7.23 -31.12
CA ALA A 183 -13.23 -6.59 -32.43
C ALA A 183 -11.82 -6.00 -32.61
N ILE A 184 -11.26 -5.36 -31.57
CA ILE A 184 -9.94 -4.73 -31.63
C ILE A 184 -8.83 -5.79 -31.60
N LYS A 185 -9.03 -6.90 -30.89
CA LYS A 185 -8.12 -8.06 -30.95
C LYS A 185 -8.03 -8.64 -32.37
N GLY A 186 -9.16 -8.67 -33.09
CA GLY A 186 -9.20 -9.08 -34.51
C GLY A 186 -8.43 -8.13 -35.43
N ALA A 187 -8.48 -6.82 -35.17
CA ALA A 187 -7.78 -5.83 -35.98
C ALA A 187 -6.25 -5.98 -35.92
N TYR A 188 -5.69 -6.24 -34.73
CA TYR A 188 -4.24 -6.44 -34.58
C TYR A 188 -3.71 -7.67 -35.32
N ILE A 189 -4.46 -8.78 -35.27
CA ILE A 189 -4.10 -10.01 -35.98
C ILE A 189 -4.19 -9.79 -37.50
N ALA A 190 -5.23 -9.11 -37.97
CA ALA A 190 -5.39 -8.79 -39.39
C ALA A 190 -4.27 -7.90 -39.92
N VAL A 191 -3.91 -6.84 -39.20
CA VAL A 191 -2.79 -5.94 -39.59
C VAL A 191 -1.46 -6.68 -39.58
N GLY A 192 -1.21 -7.53 -38.60
CA GLY A 192 0.00 -8.37 -38.54
C GLY A 192 0.12 -9.32 -39.73
N LEU A 193 -0.97 -9.99 -40.10
CA LEU A 193 -0.98 -10.92 -41.24
C LEU A 193 -0.81 -10.20 -42.59
N VAL A 194 -1.47 -9.05 -42.78
CA VAL A 194 -1.31 -8.25 -43.99
C VAL A 194 0.11 -7.70 -44.10
N GLY A 195 0.69 -7.20 -43.01
CA GLY A 195 2.08 -6.73 -42.97
C GLY A 195 3.08 -7.84 -43.31
N PHE A 196 2.90 -9.03 -42.72
CA PHE A 196 3.75 -10.18 -43.00
C PHE A 196 3.65 -10.64 -44.46
N PHE A 197 2.45 -10.65 -45.02
CA PHE A 197 2.23 -11.03 -46.42
C PHE A 197 2.86 -10.03 -47.40
N LEU A 198 2.73 -8.72 -47.14
CA LEU A 198 3.35 -7.69 -47.96
C LEU A 198 4.88 -7.75 -47.90
N LEU A 199 5.47 -7.98 -46.72
CA LEU A 199 6.91 -8.18 -46.58
C LEU A 199 7.39 -9.43 -47.34
N GLY A 200 6.64 -10.54 -47.24
CA GLY A 200 6.92 -11.76 -47.99
C GLY A 200 6.92 -11.54 -49.52
N LEU A 201 5.94 -10.79 -50.03
CA LEU A 201 5.86 -10.45 -51.46
C LEU A 201 7.04 -9.57 -51.92
N ILE A 202 7.48 -8.61 -51.10
CA ILE A 202 8.63 -7.75 -51.42
C ILE A 202 9.91 -8.59 -51.49
N VAL A 203 10.15 -9.46 -50.50
CA VAL A 203 11.30 -10.37 -50.47
C VAL A 203 11.27 -11.33 -51.67
N PHE A 204 10.11 -11.90 -51.99
CA PHE A 204 9.94 -12.77 -53.13
C PHE A 204 10.24 -12.06 -54.46
N ARG A 205 9.77 -10.81 -54.63
CA ARG A 205 10.05 -10.01 -55.82
C ARG A 205 11.53 -9.65 -55.94
N MET A 206 12.18 -9.29 -54.84
CA MET A 206 13.62 -9.04 -54.82
C MET A 206 14.42 -10.29 -55.22
N TRP A 207 14.02 -11.45 -54.72
CA TRP A 207 14.68 -12.72 -55.03
C TRP A 207 14.46 -13.16 -56.48
N ALA A 208 13.24 -13.02 -57.00
CA ALA A 208 12.91 -13.31 -58.40
C ALA A 208 13.61 -12.37 -59.39
N LYS A 209 13.88 -11.11 -58.98
CA LYS A 209 14.69 -10.18 -59.75
C LYS A 209 16.17 -10.60 -59.73
N SER A 210 16.74 -10.86 -58.54
CA SER A 210 18.13 -11.32 -58.40
C SER A 210 18.44 -12.62 -59.15
N ARG A 211 17.47 -13.55 -59.25
CA ARG A 211 17.61 -14.76 -60.08
C ARG A 211 17.65 -14.45 -61.57
N ARG A 212 16.78 -13.56 -62.07
CA ARG A 212 16.77 -13.15 -63.48
C ARG A 212 18.08 -12.47 -63.87
N ASP A 213 18.57 -11.56 -63.04
CA ASP A 213 19.84 -10.85 -63.27
C ASP A 213 21.05 -11.81 -63.30
N ARG A 214 20.99 -12.92 -62.54
CA ARG A 214 22.02 -13.97 -62.57
C ARG A 214 21.99 -14.84 -63.82
N VAL A 215 20.82 -15.09 -64.42
CA VAL A 215 20.71 -15.88 -65.66
C VAL A 215 21.18 -15.06 -66.86
N THR A 216 20.85 -13.77 -66.93
CA THR A 216 21.26 -12.88 -68.03
C THR A 216 22.75 -12.52 -68.03
N ARG A 217 23.47 -12.70 -66.92
CA ARG A 217 24.94 -12.52 -66.86
C ARG A 217 25.73 -13.77 -67.26
N SER A 218 25.08 -14.92 -67.38
CA SER A 218 25.70 -16.21 -67.69
C SER A 218 25.44 -16.68 -69.13
N ALA A 219 24.77 -15.86 -69.93
CA ALA A 219 24.52 -16.03 -71.36
C ALA A 219 25.28 -14.94 -72.12
#